data_AF-A0A0K6IGU1-F1
#
_entry.id   AF-A0A0K6IGU1-F1
#
_cell.length_a   1.000
_cell.length_b   1.000
_cell.length_c   1.000
_cell.angle_alpha   90.00
_cell.angle_beta   90.00
_cell.angle_gamma   90.00
#
_symmetry.space_group_name_H-M   'P 1'
#
loop_
_entity.id
_entity.type
_entity.pdbx_description
1 polymer ?
#
loop_
_entity_poly.entity_id
_entity_poly.type
_entity_poly.pdbx_seq_one_letter_code
_entity_poly.pdbx_strand_id
1 'polypeptide(L)'
;MNSSQIKQCASGIVALLSLSACAQTPSYSTYQYNGKEYFHVPYTLTVDNMVDVESISTEQLITDGGQFEILIKKEAFPIRAPNRQANIIARMPWTDQKEKLNSRIAAYNDIKSVLTGEATGTDVVLELNPYVDQDENGPYLTQCNVFFRVHQGQYINHLGEPTE
;
A
#
# COMPACT_ATOMS: atom_id res chain seq x y z
N MET A 1 -33.97 43.58 -32.65
CA MET A 1 -33.56 44.99 -32.69
C MET A 1 -32.48 45.20 -31.63
N ASN A 2 -31.31 45.70 -32.07
CA ASN A 2 -30.10 46.14 -31.34
C ASN A 2 -29.37 45.07 -30.48
N SER A 3 -28.18 44.50 -30.81
CA SER A 3 -26.86 45.07 -31.19
C SER A 3 -26.46 46.22 -30.24
N SER A 4 -25.40 46.19 -29.44
CA SER A 4 -23.96 46.00 -29.68
C SER A 4 -23.29 46.26 -28.29
N GLN A 5 -22.14 45.72 -27.85
CA GLN A 5 -20.78 45.84 -28.38
C GLN A 5 -19.86 44.86 -27.63
N ILE A 6 -18.93 44.27 -28.38
CA ILE A 6 -17.72 43.61 -27.90
C ILE A 6 -16.71 44.71 -27.51
N LYS A 7 -16.03 44.56 -26.36
CA LYS A 7 -14.69 45.13 -26.16
C LYS A 7 -13.77 44.04 -25.62
N GLN A 8 -12.88 43.58 -26.50
CA GLN A 8 -11.64 42.90 -26.17
C GLN A 8 -10.75 43.84 -25.36
N CYS A 9 -10.28 43.37 -24.21
CA CYS A 9 -8.99 43.75 -23.65
C CYS A 9 -8.15 42.49 -23.58
N ALA A 10 -7.31 42.28 -24.59
CA ALA A 10 -6.19 41.38 -24.48
C ALA A 10 -5.09 42.12 -23.70
N SER A 11 -4.86 41.71 -22.46
CA SER A 11 -3.58 41.89 -21.79
C SER A 11 -3.31 40.60 -21.05
N GLY A 12 -2.15 40.01 -21.36
CA GLY A 12 -1.79 38.64 -21.03
C GLY A 12 -2.01 38.32 -19.56
N ILE A 13 -2.90 37.37 -19.31
CA ILE A 13 -2.94 36.65 -18.05
C ILE A 13 -2.25 35.32 -18.33
N VAL A 14 -1.05 35.17 -17.76
CA VAL A 14 -0.43 33.87 -17.56
C VAL A 14 -1.45 33.04 -16.78
N ALA A 15 -2.09 32.09 -17.45
CA ALA A 15 -2.92 31.10 -16.78
C ALA A 15 -1.99 30.25 -15.92
N LEU A 16 -1.80 30.65 -14.66
CA LEU A 16 -1.32 29.78 -13.61
C LEU A 16 -2.34 28.64 -13.53
N LEU A 17 -2.01 27.53 -14.21
CA LEU A 17 -2.59 26.23 -13.95
C LEU A 17 -2.25 25.89 -12.49
N SER A 18 -3.07 26.37 -11.56
CA SER A 18 -3.08 25.88 -10.20
C SER A 18 -3.56 24.43 -10.28
N LEU A 19 -2.61 23.51 -10.41
CA LEU A 19 -2.79 22.10 -10.09
C LEU A 19 -3.18 22.07 -8.60
N SER A 20 -4.48 22.18 -8.33
CA SER A 20 -5.03 21.73 -7.06
C SER A 20 -4.79 20.23 -7.02
N ALA A 21 -3.64 19.84 -6.49
CA ALA A 21 -3.45 18.51 -5.97
C ALA A 21 -4.48 18.36 -4.85
N CYS A 22 -5.63 17.77 -5.18
CA CYS A 22 -6.48 17.20 -4.14
C CYS A 22 -5.57 16.24 -3.37
N ALA A 23 -5.22 16.62 -2.14
CA ALA A 23 -4.63 15.68 -1.20
C ALA A 23 -5.66 14.56 -1.07
N GLN A 24 -5.43 13.45 -1.77
CA GLN A 24 -6.25 12.25 -1.62
C GLN A 24 -6.01 11.81 -0.19
N THR A 25 -7.05 11.88 0.64
CA THR A 25 -6.99 11.28 1.96
C THR A 25 -6.60 9.81 1.76
N PRO A 26 -5.57 9.31 2.46
CA PRO A 26 -5.20 7.91 2.42
C PRO A 26 -6.44 7.05 2.64
N SER A 27 -6.79 6.23 1.64
CA SER A 27 -7.88 5.28 1.82
C SER A 27 -7.37 4.17 2.74
N TYR A 28 -7.95 4.06 3.93
CA TYR A 28 -7.77 2.94 4.82
C TYR A 28 -9.15 2.49 5.33
N SER A 29 -9.29 1.21 5.63
CA SER A 29 -10.45 0.67 6.34
C SER A 29 -10.04 0.17 7.70
N THR A 30 -10.95 0.23 8.66
CA THR A 30 -10.76 -0.42 9.96
C THR A 30 -11.57 -1.70 10.07
N TYR A 31 -11.02 -2.68 10.77
CA TYR A 31 -11.68 -3.94 11.11
C TYR A 31 -11.49 -4.22 12.60
N GLN A 32 -12.57 -4.57 13.30
CA GLN A 32 -12.53 -4.86 14.73
C GLN A 32 -12.50 -6.37 14.93
N TYR A 33 -11.51 -6.87 15.67
CA TYR A 33 -11.39 -8.29 16.01
C TYR A 33 -10.92 -8.45 17.45
N ASN A 34 -11.66 -9.22 18.25
CA ASN A 34 -11.39 -9.43 19.67
C ASN A 34 -11.16 -8.13 20.46
N GLY A 35 -11.94 -7.08 20.15
CA GLY A 35 -11.85 -5.77 20.81
C GLY A 35 -10.62 -4.95 20.43
N LYS A 36 -9.88 -5.34 19.39
CA LYS A 36 -8.76 -4.58 18.82
C LYS A 36 -9.11 -4.08 17.43
N GLU A 37 -8.74 -2.82 17.18
CA GLU A 37 -8.88 -2.20 15.87
C GLU A 37 -7.66 -2.47 15.00
N TYR A 38 -7.92 -2.91 13.77
CA TYR A 38 -6.91 -3.16 12.75
C TYR A 38 -7.08 -2.19 11.60
N PHE A 39 -5.97 -1.63 11.11
CA PHE A 39 -5.94 -0.68 10.01
C PHE A 39 -5.41 -1.35 8.75
N HIS A 40 -6.25 -1.37 7.71
CA HIS A 40 -5.94 -2.00 6.43
C HIS A 40 -5.90 -0.96 5.32
N VAL A 41 -4.81 -0.97 4.55
CA VAL A 41 -4.56 -0.04 3.44
C VAL A 41 -4.57 -0.84 2.14
N PRO A 42 -5.58 -0.66 1.26
CA PRO A 42 -5.48 -1.15 -0.11
C PRO A 42 -4.35 -0.40 -0.83
N TYR A 43 -3.48 -1.13 -1.51
CA TYR A 43 -2.30 -0.55 -2.14
C TYR A 43 -1.95 -1.30 -3.42
N THR A 44 -1.70 -0.56 -4.50
CA THR A 44 -1.19 -1.13 -5.76
C THR A 44 0.32 -0.99 -5.79
N LEU A 45 1.03 -2.11 -5.76
CA LEU A 45 2.46 -2.16 -5.94
C LEU A 45 2.80 -1.96 -7.42
N THR A 46 3.78 -1.10 -7.70
CA THR A 46 4.25 -0.78 -9.06
C THR A 46 5.77 -0.60 -9.02
N VAL A 47 6.43 -0.68 -10.17
CA VAL A 47 7.88 -0.40 -10.27
C VAL A 47 8.24 1.01 -9.79
N ASP A 48 7.31 1.96 -9.87
CA ASP A 48 7.52 3.35 -9.44
C ASP A 48 7.52 3.51 -7.92
N ASN A 49 6.81 2.66 -7.18
CA ASN A 49 6.69 2.76 -5.73
C ASN A 49 7.48 1.68 -4.96
N MET A 50 7.91 0.62 -5.64
CA MET A 50 8.78 -0.40 -5.06
C MET A 50 10.25 -0.02 -5.16
N VAL A 51 11.03 -0.51 -4.20
CA VAL A 51 12.49 -0.40 -4.17
C VAL A 51 13.13 -1.76 -4.37
N ASP A 52 12.65 -2.77 -3.66
CA ASP A 52 13.22 -4.12 -3.72
C ASP A 52 12.22 -5.18 -3.24
N VAL A 53 12.49 -6.44 -3.59
CA VAL A 53 11.82 -7.65 -3.12
C VAL A 53 12.92 -8.64 -2.74
N GLU A 54 12.84 -9.24 -1.56
CA GLU A 54 13.83 -10.24 -1.14
C GLU A 54 14.00 -11.34 -2.20
N SER A 55 15.24 -11.61 -2.61
CA SER A 55 15.54 -12.65 -3.59
C SER A 55 15.57 -14.03 -2.93
N ILE A 56 14.40 -14.65 -2.76
CA ILE A 56 14.22 -15.95 -2.11
C ILE A 56 13.83 -17.01 -3.15
N SER A 57 14.34 -18.24 -3.00
CA SER A 57 13.91 -19.40 -3.80
C SER A 57 12.56 -19.94 -3.30
N THR A 58 11.83 -20.66 -4.16
CA THR A 58 10.58 -21.30 -3.74
C THR A 58 10.77 -22.29 -2.58
N GLU A 59 11.89 -23.02 -2.56
CA GLU A 59 12.21 -23.96 -1.47
C GLU A 59 12.44 -23.24 -0.14
N GLN A 60 13.13 -22.09 -0.18
CA GLN A 60 13.34 -21.28 1.02
C GLN A 60 12.03 -20.63 1.48
N LEU A 61 11.20 -20.12 0.56
CA LEU A 61 9.85 -19.64 0.89
C LEU A 61 9.01 -20.72 1.59
N ILE A 62 9.07 -21.97 1.14
CA ILE A 62 8.34 -23.08 1.78
C ILE A 62 8.90 -23.35 3.18
N THR A 63 10.23 -23.38 3.32
CA THR A 63 10.92 -23.61 4.60
C THR A 63 10.61 -22.52 5.62
N ASP A 64 10.51 -21.27 5.16
CA ASP A 64 10.25 -20.09 5.98
C ASP A 64 8.75 -19.78 6.13
N GLY A 65 7.87 -20.76 5.94
CA GLY A 65 6.44 -20.58 6.18
C GLY A 65 5.80 -19.52 5.27
N GLY A 66 6.35 -19.29 4.08
CA GLY A 66 5.89 -18.30 3.11
C GLY A 66 6.20 -16.86 3.51
N GLN A 67 7.10 -16.63 4.46
CA GLN A 67 7.56 -15.29 4.83
C GLN A 67 8.49 -14.71 3.76
N PHE A 68 8.32 -13.42 3.48
CA PHE A 68 9.21 -12.60 2.66
C PHE A 68 9.00 -11.13 3.02
N GLU A 69 9.92 -10.26 2.61
CA GLU A 69 9.83 -8.81 2.74
C GLU A 69 9.97 -8.11 1.38
N ILE A 70 9.35 -6.94 1.30
CA ILE A 70 9.54 -5.99 0.21
C ILE A 70 9.83 -4.60 0.78
N LEU A 71 10.52 -3.78 0.00
CA LEU A 71 10.78 -2.39 0.32
C LEU A 71 9.92 -1.49 -0.59
N ILE A 72 9.14 -0.61 0.04
CA ILE A 72 8.30 0.40 -0.61
C ILE A 72 8.87 1.78 -0.31
N LYS A 73 8.94 2.64 -1.32
CA LYS A 73 9.38 4.04 -1.16
C LYS A 73 8.49 4.74 -0.14
N LYS A 74 9.11 5.37 0.86
CA LYS A 74 8.38 6.07 1.94
C LYS A 74 7.46 7.15 1.39
N GLU A 75 7.95 7.91 0.42
CA GLU A 75 7.25 9.03 -0.23
C GLU A 75 6.04 8.59 -1.08
N ALA A 76 5.97 7.31 -1.47
CA ALA A 76 4.85 6.75 -2.21
C ALA A 76 3.82 6.07 -1.29
N PHE A 77 4.20 5.75 -0.05
CA PHE A 77 3.30 5.10 0.89
C PHE A 77 2.29 6.11 1.47
N PRO A 78 0.98 5.80 1.51
CA PRO A 78 -0.04 6.79 1.78
C PRO A 78 -0.17 7.10 3.28
N ILE A 79 0.40 6.29 4.18
CA ILE A 79 0.38 6.55 5.62
C ILE A 79 1.68 7.21 6.05
N ARG A 80 1.54 8.35 6.72
CA ARG A 80 2.69 9.11 7.22
C ARG A 80 3.51 8.30 8.23
N ALA A 81 4.83 8.39 8.12
CA ALA A 81 5.80 7.85 9.07
C ALA A 81 6.73 8.99 9.55
N PRO A 82 6.26 9.90 10.42
CA PRO A 82 6.92 11.18 10.70
C PRO A 82 8.29 11.01 11.38
N ASN A 83 8.46 9.96 12.19
CA ASN A 83 9.64 9.77 13.02
C ASN A 83 10.71 8.87 12.39
N ARG A 84 10.62 8.58 11.08
CA ARG A 84 11.48 7.60 10.40
C ARG A 84 11.91 8.11 9.02
N GLN A 85 13.14 7.84 8.61
CA GLN A 85 13.66 8.24 7.28
C GLN A 85 13.83 7.06 6.30
N ALA A 86 13.58 5.84 6.75
CA ALA A 86 13.73 4.65 5.93
C ALA A 86 12.48 4.38 5.08
N ASN A 87 12.68 3.61 4.01
CA ASN A 87 11.61 2.97 3.24
C ASN A 87 10.70 2.11 4.13
N ILE A 88 9.49 1.85 3.66
CA ILE A 88 8.53 0.98 4.34
C ILE A 88 8.88 -0.47 4.02
N ILE A 89 9.06 -1.27 5.06
CA ILE A 89 9.21 -2.72 4.99
C ILE A 89 7.81 -3.33 5.09
N ALA A 90 7.34 -3.96 4.02
CA ALA A 90 6.12 -4.76 4.06
C ALA A 90 6.50 -6.25 4.17
N ARG A 91 6.12 -6.88 5.28
CA ARG A 91 6.48 -8.27 5.61
C ARG A 91 5.29 -9.19 5.50
N MET A 92 5.45 -10.33 4.83
CA MET A 92 4.49 -11.42 4.88
C MET A 92 4.71 -12.20 6.19
N PRO A 93 3.74 -12.25 7.13
CA PRO A 93 3.96 -12.93 8.41
C PRO A 93 4.23 -14.42 8.21
N TRP A 94 5.10 -15.03 9.00
CA TRP A 94 5.32 -16.48 9.01
C TRP A 94 4.04 -17.29 9.31
N THR A 95 3.92 -18.50 8.78
CA THR A 95 2.89 -19.48 9.15
C THR A 95 3.43 -20.91 9.17
N ASP A 96 2.93 -21.76 10.06
CA ASP A 96 3.18 -23.21 10.11
C ASP A 96 2.19 -24.02 9.25
N GLN A 97 1.05 -23.43 8.91
CA GLN A 97 0.00 -24.04 8.09
C GLN A 97 0.43 -24.21 6.62
N LYS A 98 0.80 -25.44 6.24
CA LYS A 98 1.30 -25.77 4.89
C LYS A 98 0.27 -25.50 3.79
N GLU A 99 -1.01 -25.70 4.08
CA GLU A 99 -2.12 -25.46 3.17
C GLU A 99 -2.28 -23.98 2.77
N LYS A 100 -1.72 -23.06 3.56
CA LYS A 100 -1.78 -21.62 3.30
C LYS A 100 -0.62 -21.11 2.43
N LEU A 101 0.43 -21.93 2.25
CA LEU A 101 1.65 -21.54 1.54
C LEU A 101 1.42 -21.18 0.07
N ASN A 102 0.51 -21.87 -0.62
CA ASN A 102 0.27 -21.64 -2.05
C ASN A 102 -0.12 -20.18 -2.35
N SER A 103 -1.03 -19.62 -1.55
CA SER A 103 -1.47 -18.23 -1.72
C SER A 103 -0.35 -17.21 -1.45
N ARG A 104 0.58 -17.53 -0.55
CA ARG A 104 1.72 -16.67 -0.17
C ARG A 104 2.81 -16.72 -1.24
N ILE A 105 3.09 -17.91 -1.78
CA ILE A 105 4.01 -18.10 -2.90
C ILE A 105 3.47 -17.39 -4.16
N ALA A 106 2.16 -17.50 -4.42
CA ALA A 106 1.52 -16.76 -5.51
C ALA A 106 1.70 -15.25 -5.34
N ALA A 107 1.41 -14.71 -4.15
CA ALA A 107 1.62 -13.30 -3.85
C ALA A 107 3.08 -12.85 -4.06
N TYR A 108 4.06 -13.64 -3.59
CA TYR A 108 5.48 -13.34 -3.83
C TYR A 108 5.82 -13.29 -5.32
N ASN A 109 5.36 -14.27 -6.11
CA ASN A 109 5.62 -14.30 -7.54
C ASN A 109 4.97 -13.12 -8.28
N ASP A 110 3.73 -12.78 -7.93
CA ASP A 110 3.02 -11.63 -8.50
C ASP A 110 3.79 -10.34 -8.22
N ILE A 111 4.22 -10.13 -6.98
CA ILE A 111 4.99 -8.94 -6.58
C ILE A 111 6.36 -8.90 -7.27
N LYS A 112 7.04 -10.05 -7.38
CA LYS A 112 8.32 -10.15 -8.07
C LYS A 112 8.18 -9.82 -9.55
N SER A 113 7.11 -10.27 -10.20
CA SER A 113 6.83 -9.97 -11.61
C SER A 113 6.66 -8.47 -11.89
N VAL A 114 6.16 -7.71 -10.90
CA VAL A 114 6.09 -6.24 -11.00
C VAL A 114 7.49 -5.63 -10.99
N LEU A 115 8.36 -6.09 -10.09
CA LEU A 115 9.72 -5.55 -9.99
C LEU A 115 10.60 -5.92 -11.20
N THR A 116 10.38 -7.09 -11.81
CA THR A 116 11.08 -7.51 -13.03
C THR A 116 10.51 -6.89 -14.32
N GLY A 117 9.40 -6.14 -14.21
CA GLY A 117 8.73 -5.49 -15.34
C GLY A 117 7.88 -6.43 -16.20
N GLU A 118 7.64 -7.66 -15.73
CA GLU A 118 6.72 -8.61 -16.36
C GLU A 118 5.24 -8.22 -16.14
N ALA A 119 4.94 -7.55 -15.02
CA ALA A 119 3.64 -6.99 -14.72
C ALA A 119 3.74 -5.48 -14.43
N THR A 120 2.66 -4.74 -14.71
CA THR A 120 2.61 -3.28 -14.46
C THR A 120 2.28 -2.94 -13.01
N GLY A 121 1.64 -3.86 -12.30
CA GLY A 121 1.33 -3.71 -10.88
C GLY A 121 0.57 -4.90 -10.31
N THR A 122 0.46 -4.94 -8.98
CA THR A 122 -0.33 -5.94 -8.26
C THR A 122 -0.99 -5.31 -7.03
N ASP A 123 -2.25 -5.67 -6.78
CA ASP A 123 -3.02 -5.15 -5.66
C ASP A 123 -2.81 -6.00 -4.40
N VAL A 124 -2.54 -5.30 -3.30
CA VAL A 124 -2.33 -5.90 -1.99
C VAL A 124 -3.10 -5.14 -0.93
N VAL A 125 -3.28 -5.76 0.23
CA VAL A 125 -3.77 -5.07 1.42
C VAL A 125 -2.71 -5.16 2.51
N LEU A 126 -2.32 -4.00 3.02
CA LEU A 126 -1.29 -3.87 4.04
C LEU A 126 -1.92 -3.52 5.38
N GLU A 127 -1.56 -4.26 6.42
CA GLU A 127 -1.95 -4.05 7.81
C GLU A 127 -0.88 -3.22 8.53
N LEU A 128 -1.30 -2.12 9.15
CA LEU A 128 -0.39 -1.20 9.83
C LEU A 128 -0.05 -1.63 11.27
N ASN A 129 -0.88 -2.49 11.85
CA ASN A 129 -0.70 -2.97 13.21
C ASN A 129 0.55 -3.86 13.34
N PRO A 130 1.26 -3.85 14.49
CA PRO A 130 1.01 -3.04 15.68
C PRO A 130 1.67 -1.65 15.60
N TYR A 131 2.28 -1.27 14.48
CA TYR A 131 3.09 -0.07 14.35
C TYR A 131 2.28 1.14 13.88
N VAL A 132 1.05 1.25 14.36
CA VAL A 132 0.11 2.32 14.03
C VAL A 132 -0.38 3.01 15.30
N ASP A 133 -0.46 4.33 15.24
CA ASP A 133 -1.10 5.18 16.24
C ASP A 133 -1.90 6.28 15.51
N GLN A 134 -2.65 7.10 16.24
CA GLN A 134 -3.52 8.12 15.66
C GLN A 134 -3.31 9.49 16.32
N ASP A 135 -3.39 10.55 15.52
CA ASP A 135 -3.56 11.93 16.02
C ASP A 135 -4.66 12.65 15.22
N GLU A 136 -4.75 13.97 15.38
CA GLU A 136 -5.73 14.82 14.68
C GLU A 136 -5.68 14.73 13.14
N ASN A 137 -4.57 14.27 12.57
CA ASN A 137 -4.37 14.08 11.13
C ASN A 137 -4.62 12.63 10.67
N GLY A 138 -5.15 11.77 11.56
CA GLY A 138 -5.43 10.36 11.27
C GLY A 138 -4.26 9.43 11.59
N PRO A 139 -4.29 8.17 11.09
CA PRO A 139 -3.31 7.16 11.45
C PRO A 139 -1.91 7.51 10.96
N TYR A 140 -0.90 7.09 11.74
CA TYR A 140 0.50 7.17 11.38
C TYR A 140 1.28 5.96 11.83
N LEU A 141 2.36 5.72 11.10
CA LEU A 141 3.31 4.69 11.41
C LEU A 141 4.29 5.13 12.51
N THR A 142 4.35 4.34 13.59
CA THR A 142 5.36 4.50 14.65
C THR A 142 6.69 3.83 14.27
N GLN A 143 6.64 2.85 13.35
CA GLN A 143 7.79 2.21 12.70
C GLN A 143 7.53 2.04 11.20
N CYS A 144 8.59 1.97 10.38
CA CYS A 144 8.47 1.74 8.93
C CYS A 144 8.18 0.27 8.59
N ASN A 145 7.35 -0.41 9.38
CA ASN A 145 7.02 -1.81 9.22
C ASN A 145 5.50 -1.93 9.09
N VAL A 146 5.07 -2.62 8.04
CA VAL A 146 3.68 -3.01 7.80
C VAL A 146 3.67 -4.48 7.42
N PHE A 147 2.50 -5.10 7.43
CA PHE A 147 2.35 -6.52 7.15
C PHE A 147 1.41 -6.74 5.99
N PHE A 148 1.64 -7.77 5.18
CA PHE A 148 0.56 -8.23 4.29
C PHE A 148 -0.58 -8.74 5.16
N ARG A 149 -1.82 -8.37 4.79
CA ARG A 149 -3.00 -8.77 5.55
C ARG A 149 -3.15 -10.28 5.52
N VAL A 150 -3.29 -10.86 6.71
CA VAL A 150 -3.54 -12.28 6.91
C VAL A 150 -4.67 -12.51 7.90
N HIS A 151 -5.40 -13.61 7.75
CA HIS A 151 -6.33 -14.10 8.77
C HIS A 151 -6.16 -15.59 8.94
N GLN A 152 -5.96 -16.06 10.17
CA GLN A 152 -5.69 -17.48 10.46
C GLN A 152 -4.59 -18.08 9.55
N GLY A 153 -3.54 -17.32 9.25
CA GLY A 153 -2.45 -17.76 8.37
C GLY A 153 -2.75 -17.69 6.87
N GLN A 154 -3.97 -17.40 6.44
CA GLN A 154 -4.34 -17.19 5.04
C GLN A 154 -4.00 -15.76 4.60
N TYR A 155 -3.33 -15.60 3.45
CA TYR A 155 -3.15 -14.28 2.81
C TYR A 155 -4.47 -13.75 2.26
N ILE A 156 -4.74 -12.46 2.47
CA ILE A 156 -5.95 -11.75 2.05
C ILE A 156 -5.55 -10.46 1.34
N ASN A 157 -5.95 -10.31 0.07
CA ASN A 157 -5.65 -9.13 -0.74
C ASN A 157 -6.86 -8.20 -0.96
N HIS A 158 -7.91 -8.33 -0.15
CA HIS A 158 -9.11 -7.49 -0.22
C HIS A 158 -9.44 -6.90 1.15
N LEU A 159 -10.31 -5.89 1.16
CA LEU A 159 -10.87 -5.30 2.38
C LEU A 159 -12.12 -6.08 2.84
N GLY A 160 -12.67 -5.73 3.99
CA GLY A 160 -13.87 -6.36 4.56
C GLY A 160 -13.56 -7.60 5.39
N GLU A 161 -14.59 -8.29 5.86
CA GLU A 161 -14.42 -9.47 6.72
C GLU A 161 -13.64 -10.58 6.00
N PRO A 162 -12.70 -11.25 6.68
CA PRO A 162 -12.14 -12.49 6.17
C PRO A 162 -13.27 -13.51 5.99
N THR A 163 -13.53 -13.95 4.76
CA THR A 163 -14.43 -15.08 4.52
C THR A 163 -13.65 -16.37 4.72
N GLU A 164 -14.23 -17.33 5.45
CA GLU A 164 -13.67 -18.67 5.66
C GLU A 164 -13.48 -19.46 4.36
#